data_AF-A0AA37GIF5-F1
#
_entry.id   AF-A0AA37GIF5-F1
#
_cell.length_a   1.000
_cell.length_b   1.000
_cell.length_c   1.000
_cell.angle_alpha   90.00
_cell.angle_beta   90.00
_cell.angle_gamma   90.00
#
_symmetry.space_group_name_H-M   'P 1'
#
loop_
_entity.id
_entity.type
_entity.pdbx_description
1 polymer ?
#
loop_
_entity_poly.entity_id
_entity_poly.type
_entity_poly.pdbx_seq_one_letter_code
_entity_poly.pdbx_strand_id
1 'polypeptide(L)' 'MYAKDGQIIGNDLSAIQPQWVPSNVKFEIDDVESTWVGNKKYDFIMCRYMAAAIRDWPKLVKNIYK' A
#
# COMPACT_ATOMS: atom_id res chain seq x y z
N MET A 1 -8.88 12.60 15.84
CA MET A 1 -10.05 11.72 16.04
C MET A 1 -9.54 10.30 16.14
N TYR A 2 -9.64 9.72 17.33
CA TYR A 2 -9.12 8.39 17.67
C TYR A 2 -9.93 7.28 16.98
N ALA A 3 -9.27 6.20 16.54
CA ALA A 3 -9.36 4.88 17.21
C ALA A 3 -8.84 3.72 16.32
N LYS A 4 -8.44 2.64 17.01
CA LYS A 4 -8.08 1.25 16.61
C LYS A 4 -6.61 0.94 16.36
N ASP A 5 -6.16 -0.14 17.00
CA ASP A 5 -4.91 -0.89 16.79
C ASP A 5 -4.82 -1.48 15.36
N GLY A 6 -4.98 -0.65 14.33
CA GLY A 6 -4.81 -1.04 12.94
C GLY A 6 -3.36 -0.86 12.51
N GLN A 7 -2.79 -1.88 11.88
CA GLN A 7 -1.50 -1.76 11.20
C GLN A 7 -1.68 -1.01 9.88
N ILE A 8 -0.84 -0.02 9.64
CA ILE A 8 -0.80 0.77 8.42
C ILE A 8 0.45 0.34 7.64
N ILE A 9 0.24 -0.10 6.41
CA ILE A 9 1.33 -0.41 5.48
C ILE A 9 1.32 0.65 4.38
N GLY A 10 2.39 1.45 4.32
CA GLY A 10 2.70 2.25 3.16
C GLY A 10 3.45 1.41 2.13
N ASN A 11 3.17 1.62 0.85
CA ASN A 11 3.85 0.96 -0.25
C ASN A 11 4.29 2.03 -1.26
N ASP A 12 5.55 1.99 -1.66
CA ASP A 12 6.10 2.88 -2.68
C ASP A 12 7.26 2.18 -3.38
N LEU A 13 7.47 2.47 -4.66
CA LEU A 13 8.61 1.96 -5.40
C LEU A 13 9.94 2.54 -4.86
N SER A 14 9.86 3.71 -4.20
CA SER A 14 10.99 4.49 -3.73
C SER A 14 11.10 4.50 -2.20
N ALA A 15 12.33 4.48 -1.70
CA ALA A 15 12.65 4.50 -0.27
C ALA A 15 12.65 5.93 0.32
N ILE A 16 11.59 6.71 0.06
CA ILE A 16 11.52 8.14 0.42
C ILE A 16 10.80 8.43 1.75
N GLN A 17 10.49 7.38 2.51
CA GLN A 17 9.75 7.51 3.76
C GLN A 17 10.51 8.32 4.84
N PRO A 18 9.80 9.03 5.75
CA PRO A 18 10.42 9.73 6.86
C PRO A 18 11.21 8.80 7.77
N GLN A 19 12.26 9.33 8.42
CA GLN A 19 13.07 8.57 9.39
C GLN A 19 12.28 8.14 10.63
N TRP A 20 11.25 8.91 11.00
CA TRP A 20 10.39 8.60 12.12
C TRP A 20 8.96 8.39 11.66
N VAL A 21 8.35 7.30 12.11
CA VAL A 21 6.96 6.93 11.86
C VAL A 21 6.36 6.39 13.16
N PRO A 22 5.02 6.46 13.35
CA PRO A 22 4.36 5.80 14.46
C PRO A 22 4.60 4.28 14.46
N SER A 23 4.55 3.64 15.64
CA SER A 23 4.87 2.21 15.80
C SER A 23 3.94 1.25 15.03
N ASN A 24 2.74 1.69 14.69
CA ASN A 24 1.78 0.92 13.89
C ASN A 24 1.90 1.17 12.38
N VAL A 25 2.88 1.96 11.93
CA VAL A 25 3.13 2.26 10.52
C VAL A 25 4.40 1.55 10.06
N LYS A 26 4.32 0.85 8.93
CA LYS A 26 5.48 0.28 8.23
C LYS A 26 5.44 0.68 6.77
N PHE A 27 6.61 0.74 6.14
CA PHE A 27 6.74 1.00 4.71
C PHE A 27 7.39 -0.21 4.03
N GLU A 28 6.78 -0.67 2.95
CA GLU A 28 7.31 -1.69 2.06
C GLU A 28 7.77 -0.99 0.77
N ILE A 29 9.02 -1.24 0.38
CA ILE A 29 9.56 -0.75 -0.89
C ILE A 29 9.24 -1.82 -1.94
N ASP A 30 8.23 -1.57 -2.76
CA ASP A 30 7.74 -2.54 -3.74
C ASP A 30 6.95 -1.83 -4.86
N ASP A 31 6.78 -2.51 -5.99
CA ASP A 31 5.94 -2.04 -7.08
C ASP A 31 4.51 -2.57 -6.90
N VAL A 32 3.54 -1.67 -6.68
CA VAL A 32 2.12 -2.04 -6.53
C VAL A 32 1.55 -2.81 -7.74
N GLU A 33 2.11 -2.64 -8.94
CA GLU A 33 1.69 -3.36 -10.15
C GLU A 33 2.25 -4.79 -10.26
N SER A 34 3.19 -5.16 -9.39
CA SER A 34 3.71 -6.53 -9.30
C SER A 34 2.64 -7.50 -8.80
N THR A 35 2.92 -8.80 -8.88
CA THR A 35 2.01 -9.81 -8.33
C THR A 35 2.02 -9.72 -6.81
N TRP A 36 0.87 -9.47 -6.20
CA TRP A 36 0.73 -9.42 -4.75
C TRP A 36 0.97 -10.81 -4.17
N VAL A 37 1.94 -10.94 -3.25
CA VAL A 37 2.38 -12.21 -2.69
C VAL A 37 1.77 -12.43 -1.30
N GLY A 38 1.25 -13.64 -1.06
CA GLY A 38 0.67 -14.05 0.21
C GLY A 38 -0.84 -13.75 0.32
N ASN A 39 -1.44 -14.20 1.42
CA ASN A 39 -2.86 -14.02 1.71
C ASN A 39 -3.13 -12.80 2.61
N LYS A 40 -2.33 -11.73 2.48
CA LYS A 40 -2.55 -10.50 3.25
C LYS A 40 -3.87 -9.86 2.77
N LYS A 41 -4.82 -9.71 3.69
CA LYS A 41 -6.08 -9.00 3.45
C LYS A 41 -6.00 -7.62 4.09
N TYR A 42 -6.53 -6.63 3.39
CA TYR A 42 -6.59 -5.25 3.86
C TYR A 42 -8.06 -4.85 3.99
N ASP A 43 -8.43 -4.28 5.13
CA ASP A 43 -9.79 -3.77 5.35
C ASP A 43 -10.07 -2.51 4.51
N PHE A 44 -9.01 -1.77 4.17
CA PHE A 44 -9.08 -0.53 3.42
C PHE A 44 -7.80 -0.32 2.60
N ILE A 45 -7.95 0.13 1.36
CA ILE A 45 -6.84 0.49 0.47
C ILE A 45 -7.07 1.89 -0.05
N MET A 46 -6.05 2.74 0.09
CA MET A 46 -6.04 4.11 -0.42
C MET A 46 -4.94 4.26 -1.46
N CYS A 47 -5.29 4.69 -2.67
CA CYS A 47 -4.31 5.12 -3.67
C CYS A 47 -4.26 6.66 -3.67
N ARG A 48 -3.09 7.25 -3.42
CA ARG A 48 -2.90 8.70 -3.40
C ARG A 48 -2.04 9.14 -4.58
N TYR A 49 -2.57 10.02 -5.43
CA TYR A 49 -1.86 10.58 -6.60
C TYR A 49 -1.35 9.56 -7.63
N MET A 50 -2.02 8.40 -7.77
CA MET A 50 -1.56 7.31 -8.63
C MET A 50 -2.01 7.41 -10.10
N ALA A 51 -2.81 8.42 -10.48
CA ALA A 51 -3.44 8.51 -11.80
C ALA A 51 -2.46 8.38 -12.99
N ALA A 52 -1.25 8.91 -12.84
CA ALA A 52 -0.19 8.85 -13.86
C ALA A 52 0.94 7.85 -13.52
N ALA A 53 0.80 7.11 -12.42
CA ALA A 53 1.82 6.19 -11.91
C ALA A 53 1.51 4.72 -12.18
N ILE A 54 0.28 4.40 -12.62
CA ILE A 54 -0.19 3.03 -12.86
C ILE A 54 -0.40 2.82 -14.36
N ARG A 55 0.25 1.79 -14.90
CA ARG A 55 0.11 1.40 -16.31
C ARG A 55 -1.14 0.56 -16.56
N ASP A 56 -1.49 -0.36 -15.65
CA ASP A 56 -2.64 -1.26 -15.80
C ASP A 56 -3.54 -1.26 -14.55
N TRP A 57 -4.50 -0.33 -14.53
CA TRP A 57 -5.49 -0.20 -13.46
C TRP A 57 -6.35 -1.46 -13.27
N PRO A 58 -6.92 -2.09 -14.32
CA PRO A 58 -7.65 -3.35 -14.18
C PRO A 58 -6.86 -4.45 -13.48
N LYS A 59 -5.56 -4.61 -13.82
CA LYS A 59 -4.68 -5.58 -13.16
C LYS A 59 -4.48 -5.24 -11.69
N LEU A 60 -4.21 -3.98 -11.35
CA LEU A 60 -4.03 -3.54 -9.96
C LEU A 60 -5.30 -3.82 -9.13
N VAL A 61 -6.47 -3.46 -9.64
CA VAL A 61 -7.76 -3.73 -8.96
C VAL A 61 -7.99 -5.23 -8.79
N LYS A 62 -7.66 -6.05 -9.80
CA LYS A 62 -7.74 -7.51 -9.67
C LYS A 62 -6.82 -8.04 -8.58
N ASN A 63 -5.61 -7.47 -8.42
CA ASN A 63 -4.70 -7.86 -7.35
C ASN A 63 -5.22 -7.46 -5.96
N ILE A 64 -5.84 -6.28 -5.82
CA ILE A 64 -6.45 -5.81 -4.57
C ILE A 64 -7.49 -6.79 -4.02
N TYR A 65 -8.28 -7.42 -4.89
CA TYR A 65 -9.34 -8.36 -4.48
C TYR A 65 -8.89 -9.81 -4.33
N LYS A 66 -7.64 -10.15 -4.68
CA LYS A 66 -7.10 -11.51 -4.47
C LYS A 66 -6.91 -11.81 -3.00
#